data_AF-D1FPR2-F1
#
_entry.id   AF-D1FPR2-F1
#
_cell.length_a   1.000
_cell.length_b   1.000
_cell.length_c   1.000
_cell.angle_alpha   90.00
_cell.angle_beta   90.00
_cell.angle_gamma   90.00
#
_symmetry.space_group_name_H-M   'P 1'
#
loop_
_entity.id
_entity.type
_entity.pdbx_description
1 polymer ?
#
loop_
_entity_poly.entity_id
_entity_poly.type
_entity_poly.pdbx_seq_one_letter_code
_entity_poly.pdbx_strand_id
1 'polypeptide(L)'
;YDFPEPLEEEEDAKALKQLKCRVPFAVVGANAIIEVDGKKIRGRRYPWGVAEVENLEHCDFIALRNMVIRTHLQDLKDVTNNVHYENYRCRKLAGLGNDGKTKLSNKNPLAQMEEEKREHDAKMKKMEAEMEQVFEMKVKEKKQKLKDSEQELTRRHEERKKALEIQVRELEERRRAFEQEKNEWGQQNGITLDELRRKSLEANSKELV
;
A
#
# COMPACT_ATOMS: atom_id res chain seq x y z
N TYR A 1 16.48 -16.03 11.73
CA TYR A 1 15.80 -17.09 10.97
C TYR A 1 14.41 -17.14 11.52
N ASP A 2 13.46 -16.72 10.71
CA ASP A 2 12.05 -16.76 11.07
C ASP A 2 11.48 -18.05 10.51
N PHE A 3 10.81 -18.84 11.36
CA PHE A 3 10.23 -20.09 10.89
C PHE A 3 9.11 -19.80 9.87
N PRO A 4 9.06 -20.55 8.76
CA PRO A 4 8.06 -20.38 7.71
C PRO A 4 6.65 -20.46 8.27
N GLU A 5 5.72 -19.71 7.68
CA GLU A 5 4.31 -19.81 8.06
C GLU A 5 3.75 -21.17 7.62
N PRO A 6 3.00 -21.88 8.48
CA PRO A 6 2.41 -23.17 8.14
C PRO A 6 1.47 -22.99 6.94
N LEU A 7 1.63 -23.82 5.91
CA LEU A 7 0.93 -23.58 4.65
C LEU A 7 -0.55 -24.01 4.66
N GLU A 8 -1.03 -24.91 5.53
CA GLU A 8 -2.48 -25.22 5.58
C GLU A 8 -2.97 -26.11 6.75
N GLU A 9 -2.11 -26.81 7.52
CA GLU A 9 -2.57 -27.72 8.59
C GLU A 9 -2.56 -27.09 10.00
N GLU A 10 -3.70 -27.13 10.69
CA GLU A 10 -3.88 -26.57 12.05
C GLU A 10 -2.96 -27.23 13.10
N GLU A 11 -2.59 -28.50 12.89
CA GLU A 11 -1.63 -29.22 13.74
C GLU A 11 -0.20 -28.71 13.56
N ASP A 12 0.24 -28.48 12.33
CA ASP A 12 1.56 -27.94 12.03
C ASP A 12 1.74 -26.53 12.59
N ALA A 13 0.69 -25.71 12.55
CA ALA A 13 0.69 -24.40 13.18
C ALA A 13 0.87 -24.45 14.69
N LYS A 14 0.24 -25.42 15.36
CA LYS A 14 0.39 -25.63 16.81
C LYS A 14 1.78 -26.13 17.15
N ALA A 15 2.31 -27.10 16.39
CA ALA A 15 3.67 -27.62 16.57
C ALA A 15 4.73 -26.53 16.38
N LEU A 16 4.57 -25.70 15.35
CA LEU A 16 5.46 -24.57 15.06
C LEU A 16 5.42 -23.51 16.17
N LYS A 17 4.22 -23.18 16.67
CA LYS A 17 4.08 -22.24 17.79
C LYS A 17 4.76 -22.74 19.05
N GLN A 18 4.59 -24.03 19.38
CA GLN A 18 5.28 -24.64 20.52
C GLN A 18 6.80 -24.65 20.35
N LEU A 19 7.28 -24.83 19.12
CA LEU A 19 8.71 -24.79 18.82
C LEU A 19 9.27 -23.37 18.94
N LYS A 20 8.56 -22.36 18.41
CA LYS A 20 8.91 -20.93 18.56
C LYS A 20 9.02 -20.51 20.03
N CYS A 21 8.11 -20.98 20.89
CA CYS A 21 8.16 -20.68 22.33
C CYS A 21 9.38 -21.28 23.06
N ARG A 22 10.06 -22.27 22.48
CA ARG A 22 11.26 -22.90 23.05
C ARG A 22 12.57 -22.28 22.58
N VAL A 23 12.52 -21.29 21.67
CA VAL A 23 13.73 -20.59 21.23
C VAL A 23 14.04 -19.46 22.22
N PRO A 24 15.28 -19.34 22.73
CA PRO A 24 16.46 -20.17 22.44
C PRO A 24 16.45 -21.52 23.16
N PHE A 25 16.82 -22.60 22.46
CA PHE A 25 16.81 -23.96 23.00
C PHE A 25 17.85 -24.15 24.12
N ALA A 26 17.41 -24.64 25.28
CA ALA A 26 18.31 -25.02 26.38
C ALA A 26 18.78 -26.46 26.18
N VAL A 27 19.96 -26.66 25.59
CA VAL A 27 20.46 -27.99 25.21
C VAL A 27 21.56 -28.51 26.11
N VAL A 28 21.51 -29.82 26.40
CA VAL A 28 22.58 -30.57 27.08
C VAL A 28 23.16 -31.57 26.09
N GLY A 29 24.47 -31.53 25.87
CA GLY A 29 25.18 -32.51 25.05
C GLY A 29 25.79 -33.63 25.89
N ALA A 30 25.68 -34.88 25.43
CA ALA A 30 26.37 -36.02 26.03
C ALA A 30 26.84 -37.01 24.97
N ASN A 31 28.09 -37.45 25.07
CA ASN A 31 28.64 -38.53 24.24
C ASN A 31 28.61 -39.89 24.97
N ALA A 32 28.40 -39.88 26.29
CA ALA A 32 28.36 -41.08 27.11
C ALA A 32 26.97 -41.72 27.11
N ILE A 33 26.94 -43.05 27.07
CA ILE A 33 25.73 -43.85 27.27
C ILE A 33 25.80 -44.39 28.70
N ILE A 34 24.75 -44.15 29.47
CA ILE A 34 24.61 -44.59 30.85
C ILE A 34 23.38 -45.49 30.98
N GLU A 35 23.44 -46.42 31.91
CA GLU A 35 22.30 -47.28 32.24
C GLU A 35 21.52 -46.69 33.41
N VAL A 36 20.24 -46.41 33.19
CA VAL A 36 19.27 -45.91 34.17
C VAL A 36 18.00 -46.74 34.01
N ASP A 37 17.51 -47.33 35.11
CA ASP A 37 16.32 -48.20 35.12
C ASP A 37 16.33 -49.32 34.05
N GLY A 38 17.51 -49.92 33.83
CA GLY A 38 17.72 -50.99 32.84
C GLY A 38 17.69 -50.52 31.37
N LYS A 39 17.57 -49.21 31.11
CA LYS A 39 17.63 -48.63 29.77
C LYS A 39 18.96 -47.91 29.57
N LYS A 40 19.55 -48.13 28.40
CA LYS A 40 20.74 -47.41 27.94
C LYS A 40 20.32 -46.07 27.33
N ILE A 41 20.60 -44.98 28.03
CA ILE A 41 20.25 -43.63 27.61
C ILE A 41 21.51 -42.77 27.43
N ARG A 42 21.45 -41.75 26.59
CA ARG A 42 22.52 -40.74 26.50
C ARG A 42 22.31 -39.70 27.58
N GLY A 43 23.33 -39.49 28.40
CA GLY A 43 23.20 -38.60 29.55
C GLY A 43 24.51 -38.26 30.23
N ARG A 44 24.45 -37.29 31.14
CA ARG A 44 25.57 -36.89 32.00
C ARG A 44 25.26 -37.31 33.43
N ARG A 45 26.16 -38.07 34.05
CA ARG A 45 26.05 -38.46 35.46
C ARG A 45 26.85 -37.50 36.32
N TYR A 46 26.21 -37.03 37.39
CA TYR A 46 26.78 -36.19 38.43
C TYR A 46 26.57 -36.86 39.80
N PRO A 47 27.30 -36.45 40.85
CA PRO A 47 27.06 -36.94 42.20
C PRO A 47 25.63 -36.69 42.71
N TRP A 48 24.97 -35.64 42.23
CA TRP A 48 23.62 -35.23 42.63
C TRP A 48 22.50 -35.71 41.70
N GLY A 49 22.82 -36.44 40.62
CA GLY A 49 21.80 -36.94 39.71
C GLY A 49 22.28 -37.17 38.29
N VAL A 50 21.33 -37.45 37.41
CA VAL A 50 21.58 -37.76 36.01
C VAL A 50 20.81 -36.79 35.12
N ALA A 51 21.52 -36.13 34.21
CA ALA A 51 20.91 -35.31 33.17
C ALA A 51 20.75 -36.15 31.90
N GLU A 52 19.52 -36.54 31.60
CA GLU A 52 19.16 -37.29 30.39
C GLU A 52 19.00 -36.35 29.19
N VAL A 53 19.71 -36.63 28.09
CA VAL A 53 19.69 -35.76 26.89
C VAL A 53 18.42 -35.97 26.06
N GLU A 54 17.81 -37.14 26.13
CA GLU A 54 16.57 -37.45 25.41
C GLU A 54 15.32 -37.30 26.28
N ASN A 55 15.36 -36.44 27.29
CA ASN A 55 14.20 -36.10 28.12
C ASN A 55 13.90 -34.59 27.99
N LEU A 56 12.67 -34.25 27.57
CA LEU A 56 12.20 -32.86 27.40
C LEU A 56 12.06 -32.10 28.72
N GLU A 57 11.95 -32.80 29.85
CA GLU A 57 11.95 -32.17 31.18
C GLU A 57 13.36 -31.71 31.59
N HIS A 58 14.41 -32.31 31.02
CA HIS A 58 15.79 -31.98 31.31
C HIS A 58 16.41 -31.00 30.31
N CYS A 59 16.09 -31.12 29.02
CA CYS A 59 16.61 -30.21 28.00
C CYS A 59 15.79 -30.24 26.70
N ASP A 60 15.97 -29.21 25.87
CA ASP A 60 15.29 -29.06 24.58
C ASP A 60 15.98 -29.80 23.42
N PHE A 61 16.89 -30.73 23.70
CA PHE A 61 17.66 -31.42 22.65
C PHE A 61 16.75 -32.13 21.63
N ILE A 62 15.67 -32.78 22.09
CA ILE A 62 14.71 -33.44 21.19
C ILE A 62 14.03 -32.43 20.27
N ALA A 63 13.65 -31.26 20.80
CA ALA A 63 13.00 -30.20 20.03
C ALA A 63 13.96 -29.64 18.96
N LEU A 64 15.21 -29.34 19.34
CA LEU A 64 16.25 -28.89 18.40
C LEU A 64 16.52 -29.94 17.33
N ARG A 65 16.71 -31.21 17.72
CA ARG A 65 16.96 -32.31 16.78
C ARG A 65 15.83 -32.42 15.76
N ASN A 66 14.58 -32.50 16.22
CA ASN A 66 13.42 -32.65 15.35
C ASN A 66 13.24 -31.45 14.41
N MET A 67 13.53 -30.23 14.90
CA MET A 67 13.56 -29.04 14.05
C MET A 67 14.58 -29.20 12.93
N VAL A 68 15.85 -29.43 13.26
CA VAL A 68 16.95 -29.39 12.28
C VAL A 68 16.87 -30.53 11.28
N ILE A 69 16.62 -31.77 11.71
CA ILE A 69 16.80 -32.95 10.85
C ILE A 69 15.49 -33.56 10.33
N ARG A 70 14.35 -33.33 11.00
CA ARG A 70 13.08 -33.98 10.62
C ARG A 70 12.13 -33.05 9.89
N THR A 71 12.00 -31.81 10.36
CA THR A 71 10.92 -30.91 9.92
C THR A 71 11.43 -29.77 9.05
N HIS A 72 12.49 -29.06 9.45
CA HIS A 72 12.92 -27.81 8.81
C HIS A 72 14.21 -27.93 8.00
N LEU A 73 14.73 -29.13 7.77
CA LEU A 73 16.01 -29.32 7.06
C LEU A 73 15.99 -28.70 5.65
N GLN A 74 14.89 -28.92 4.92
CA GLN A 74 14.76 -28.45 3.55
C GLN A 74 14.62 -26.93 3.51
N ASP A 75 13.79 -26.34 4.36
CA ASP A 75 13.65 -24.89 4.47
C ASP A 75 14.98 -24.21 4.87
N LEU A 76 15.72 -24.78 5.83
CA LEU A 76 17.06 -24.29 6.20
C LEU A 76 18.02 -24.26 4.99
N LYS A 77 17.96 -25.27 4.11
CA LYS A 77 18.74 -25.30 2.87
C LYS A 77 18.27 -24.24 1.89
N ASP A 78 16.95 -24.09 1.72
CA ASP A 78 16.36 -23.15 0.76
C ASP A 78 16.63 -21.70 1.15
N VAL A 79 16.49 -21.34 2.44
CA VAL A 79 16.88 -20.02 2.96
C VAL A 79 18.38 -19.81 2.80
N THR A 80 19.20 -20.82 3.07
CA THR A 80 20.66 -20.71 2.89
C THR A 80 21.02 -20.47 1.42
N ASN A 81 20.38 -21.16 0.49
CA ASN A 81 20.66 -21.00 -0.94
C ASN A 81 20.10 -19.68 -1.50
N ASN A 82 18.81 -19.44 -1.32
CA ASN A 82 18.08 -18.38 -2.00
C ASN A 82 18.26 -17.02 -1.33
N VAL A 83 18.61 -16.99 -0.03
CA VAL A 83 18.83 -15.74 0.70
C VAL A 83 20.32 -15.58 0.99
N HIS A 84 20.94 -16.47 1.76
CA HIS A 84 22.31 -16.23 2.22
C HIS A 84 23.35 -16.33 1.11
N TYR A 85 23.27 -17.38 0.29
CA TYR A 85 24.19 -17.58 -0.83
C TYR A 85 23.93 -16.58 -1.96
N GLU A 86 22.70 -16.34 -2.38
CA GLU A 86 22.41 -15.34 -3.41
C GLU A 86 22.80 -13.92 -2.97
N ASN A 87 22.58 -13.53 -1.71
CA ASN A 87 23.08 -12.24 -1.20
C ASN A 87 24.61 -12.15 -1.26
N TYR A 88 25.31 -13.22 -0.86
CA TYR A 88 26.77 -13.28 -0.97
C TYR A 88 27.22 -13.21 -2.42
N ARG A 89 26.57 -13.97 -3.31
CA ARG A 89 26.86 -14.02 -4.75
C ARG A 89 26.67 -12.65 -5.40
N CYS A 90 25.55 -11.98 -5.14
CA CYS A 90 25.27 -10.63 -5.61
C CYS A 90 26.36 -9.64 -5.14
N ARG A 91 26.75 -9.67 -3.86
CA ARG A 91 27.82 -8.80 -3.35
C ARG A 91 29.17 -9.08 -4.01
N LYS A 92 29.53 -10.36 -4.18
CA LYS A 92 30.79 -10.74 -4.84
C LYS A 92 30.80 -10.37 -6.31
N LEU A 93 29.71 -10.61 -7.04
CA LEU A 93 29.61 -10.26 -8.45
C LEU A 93 29.52 -8.74 -8.66
N ALA A 94 28.85 -8.00 -7.78
CA ALA A 94 28.85 -6.54 -7.82
C ALA A 94 30.26 -5.95 -7.61
N GLY A 95 31.05 -6.54 -6.71
CA GLY A 95 32.47 -6.18 -6.53
C GLY A 95 33.40 -6.65 -7.65
N LEU A 96 32.94 -7.53 -8.55
CA LEU A 96 33.67 -7.98 -9.74
C LEU A 96 33.27 -7.21 -11.01
N GLY A 97 32.03 -6.70 -11.06
CA GLY A 97 31.49 -5.95 -12.20
C GLY A 97 31.86 -4.47 -12.21
N ASN A 98 32.26 -3.92 -11.06
CA ASN A 98 32.76 -2.55 -10.95
C ASN A 98 34.25 -2.59 -10.59
N ASP A 99 35.07 -2.52 -11.63
CA ASP A 99 36.52 -2.40 -11.64
C ASP A 99 37.35 -3.64 -11.24
N GLY A 100 38.20 -4.07 -12.18
CA GLY A 100 39.49 -4.71 -11.90
C GLY A 100 40.47 -3.81 -11.13
N LYS A 101 39.98 -3.11 -10.10
CA LYS A 101 40.71 -2.25 -9.16
C LYS A 101 40.28 -2.51 -7.71
N THR A 102 39.92 -3.74 -7.35
CA THR A 102 40.12 -4.15 -5.95
C THR A 102 41.62 -4.31 -5.73
N LYS A 103 42.32 -3.18 -5.63
CA LYS A 103 43.63 -3.14 -4.99
C LYS A 103 43.41 -3.68 -3.59
N LEU A 104 44.08 -4.78 -3.28
CA LEU A 104 44.41 -5.17 -1.90
C LEU A 104 45.07 -3.96 -1.23
N SER A 105 44.25 -3.12 -0.62
CA SER A 105 44.67 -1.99 0.17
C SER A 105 44.75 -2.50 1.59
N ASN A 106 45.98 -2.63 2.10
CA ASN A 106 46.28 -2.89 3.50
C ASN A 106 45.76 -1.72 4.37
N LYS A 107 44.44 -1.63 4.53
CA LYS A 107 43.80 -0.63 5.39
C LYS A 107 42.88 -1.34 6.37
N ASN A 108 42.92 -0.84 7.60
CA ASN A 108 42.29 -1.39 8.79
C ASN A 108 40.80 -1.74 8.54
N PRO A 109 40.30 -2.93 8.92
CA PRO A 109 38.92 -3.40 8.63
C PRO A 109 37.81 -2.44 9.09
N LEU A 110 38.06 -1.63 10.13
CA LEU A 110 37.13 -0.60 10.59
C LEU A 110 36.93 0.54 9.57
N ALA A 111 37.97 0.91 8.84
CA ALA A 111 37.92 2.01 7.88
C ALA A 111 37.11 1.64 6.63
N GLN A 112 37.14 0.36 6.21
CA GLN A 112 36.29 -0.12 5.13
C GLN A 112 34.81 -0.10 5.51
N MET A 113 34.47 -0.53 6.74
CA MET A 113 33.08 -0.54 7.18
C MET A 113 32.53 0.89 7.34
N GLU A 114 33.36 1.84 7.74
CA GLU A 114 32.98 3.26 7.83
C GLU A 114 32.83 3.90 6.44
N GLU A 115 33.69 3.55 5.49
CA GLU A 115 33.63 4.03 4.11
C GLU A 115 32.42 3.45 3.36
N GLU A 116 32.14 2.15 3.50
CA GLU A 116 30.92 1.52 2.96
C GLU A 116 29.65 2.12 3.56
N LYS A 117 29.64 2.37 4.88
CA LYS A 117 28.51 3.05 5.53
C LYS A 117 28.32 4.46 4.98
N ARG A 118 29.42 5.21 4.80
CA ARG A 118 29.38 6.58 4.25
C ARG A 118 28.88 6.59 2.80
N GLU A 119 29.31 5.64 1.97
CA GLU A 119 28.83 5.49 0.60
C GLU A 119 27.34 5.12 0.54
N HIS A 120 26.90 4.20 1.41
CA HIS A 120 25.49 3.85 1.53
C HIS A 120 24.65 5.05 1.96
N ASP A 121 25.07 5.78 3.00
CA ASP A 121 24.39 6.96 3.50
C ASP A 121 24.33 8.06 2.43
N ALA A 122 25.40 8.26 1.65
CA ALA A 122 25.41 9.19 0.52
C ALA A 122 24.45 8.76 -0.60
N LYS A 123 24.35 7.46 -0.89
CA LYS A 123 23.42 6.92 -1.89
C LYS A 123 21.97 7.08 -1.44
N MET A 124 21.68 6.80 -0.16
CA MET A 124 20.36 7.01 0.43
C MET A 124 19.95 8.47 0.36
N LYS A 125 20.85 9.39 0.73
CA LYS A 125 20.60 10.82 0.64
C LYS A 125 20.37 11.30 -0.80
N LYS A 126 21.10 10.75 -1.77
CA LYS A 126 20.88 11.06 -3.19
C LYS A 126 19.52 10.56 -3.67
N MET A 127 19.13 9.35 -3.29
CA MET A 127 17.83 8.77 -3.63
C MET A 127 16.67 9.56 -3.00
N GLU A 128 16.82 10.00 -1.74
CA GLU A 128 15.85 10.90 -1.09
C GLU A 128 15.71 12.23 -1.82
N ALA A 129 16.83 12.86 -2.22
CA ALA A 129 16.80 14.11 -2.97
C ALA A 129 16.13 13.96 -4.35
N GLU A 130 16.39 12.85 -5.05
CA GLU A 130 15.74 12.55 -6.33
C GLU A 130 14.24 12.30 -6.14
N MET A 131 13.83 11.58 -5.09
CA MET A 131 12.41 11.37 -4.78
C MET A 131 11.69 12.67 -4.43
N GLU A 132 12.32 13.53 -3.63
CA GLU A 132 11.75 14.83 -3.27
C GLU A 132 11.59 15.71 -4.51
N GLN A 133 12.58 15.74 -5.40
CA GLN A 133 12.50 16.50 -6.65
C GLN A 133 11.36 16.00 -7.56
N VAL A 134 11.19 14.68 -7.68
CA VAL A 134 10.07 14.09 -8.44
C VAL A 134 8.73 14.43 -7.78
N PHE A 135 8.66 14.42 -6.46
CA PHE A 135 7.47 14.80 -5.71
C PHE A 135 7.11 16.27 -5.93
N GLU A 136 8.06 17.19 -5.76
CA GLU A 136 7.87 18.62 -6.02
C GLU A 136 7.41 18.89 -7.45
N MET A 137 8.03 18.23 -8.44
CA MET A 137 7.65 18.37 -9.84
C MET A 137 6.21 17.91 -10.08
N LYS A 138 5.80 16.76 -9.52
CA LYS A 138 4.41 16.27 -9.61
C LYS A 138 3.42 17.18 -8.89
N VAL A 139 3.76 17.70 -7.71
CA VAL A 139 2.91 18.64 -6.97
C VAL A 139 2.71 19.91 -7.77
N LYS A 140 3.78 20.45 -8.37
CA LYS A 140 3.72 21.64 -9.21
C LYS A 140 2.85 21.41 -10.45
N GLU A 141 3.03 20.28 -11.14
CA GLU A 141 2.21 19.91 -12.30
C GLU A 141 0.72 19.79 -11.93
N LYS A 142 0.40 19.11 -10.82
CA LYS A 142 -0.98 18.97 -10.34
C LYS A 142 -1.61 20.30 -9.96
N LYS A 143 -0.87 21.18 -9.25
CA LYS A 143 -1.34 22.53 -8.90
C LYS A 143 -1.59 23.38 -10.14
N GLN A 144 -0.70 23.32 -11.13
CA GLN A 144 -0.90 24.04 -12.40
C GLN A 144 -2.15 23.53 -13.13
N LYS A 145 -2.32 22.21 -13.24
CA LYS A 145 -3.49 21.60 -13.89
C LYS A 145 -4.81 21.96 -13.18
N LEU A 146 -4.81 22.02 -11.85
CA LEU A 146 -5.95 22.49 -11.06
C LEU A 146 -6.28 23.95 -11.37
N LYS A 147 -5.28 24.82 -11.40
CA LYS A 147 -5.43 26.24 -11.73
C LYS A 147 -6.02 26.44 -13.14
N ASP A 148 -5.48 25.73 -14.14
CA ASP A 148 -5.97 25.83 -15.52
C ASP A 148 -7.42 25.31 -15.62
N SER A 149 -7.75 24.23 -14.90
CA SER A 149 -9.11 23.68 -14.85
C SER A 149 -10.10 24.64 -14.18
N GLU A 150 -9.69 25.34 -13.13
CA GLU A 150 -10.52 26.35 -12.45
C GLU A 150 -10.78 27.56 -13.34
N GLN A 151 -9.75 28.02 -14.07
CA GLN A 151 -9.89 29.12 -15.04
C GLN A 151 -10.84 28.76 -16.19
N GLU A 152 -10.72 27.58 -16.77
CA GLU A 152 -11.63 27.13 -17.83
C GLU A 152 -13.07 26.97 -17.32
N LEU A 153 -13.26 26.47 -16.10
CA LEU A 153 -14.58 26.37 -15.48
C LEU A 153 -15.20 27.76 -15.30
N THR A 154 -14.41 28.72 -14.82
CA THR A 154 -14.84 30.12 -14.65
C THR A 154 -15.23 30.74 -15.98
N ARG A 155 -14.40 30.56 -17.02
CA ARG A 155 -14.69 31.05 -18.38
C ARG A 155 -16.01 30.49 -18.91
N ARG A 156 -16.22 29.17 -18.80
CA ARG A 156 -17.47 28.51 -19.21
C ARG A 156 -18.69 28.99 -18.42
N HIS A 157 -18.49 29.32 -17.15
CA HIS A 157 -19.55 29.86 -16.31
C HIS A 157 -19.94 31.28 -16.78
N GLU A 158 -18.96 32.14 -17.05
CA GLU A 158 -19.20 33.48 -17.60
C GLU A 158 -19.88 33.44 -18.98
N GLU A 159 -19.43 32.56 -19.88
CA GLU A 159 -20.04 32.39 -21.20
C GLU A 159 -21.51 31.96 -21.09
N ARG A 160 -21.80 30.95 -20.26
CA ARG A 160 -23.19 30.52 -20.03
C ARG A 160 -24.04 31.62 -19.38
N LYS A 161 -23.47 32.37 -18.44
CA LYS A 161 -24.16 33.49 -17.79
C LYS A 161 -24.54 34.58 -18.81
N LYS A 162 -23.59 34.98 -19.66
CA LYS A 162 -23.85 35.96 -20.73
C LYS A 162 -24.91 35.47 -21.72
N ALA A 163 -24.86 34.18 -22.10
CA ALA A 163 -25.87 33.61 -22.98
C ALA A 163 -27.28 33.64 -22.36
N LEU A 164 -27.39 33.33 -21.06
CA LEU A 164 -28.66 33.43 -20.32
C LEU A 164 -29.14 34.88 -20.22
N GLU A 165 -28.25 35.84 -19.96
CA GLU A 165 -28.59 37.27 -19.92
C GLU A 165 -29.14 37.76 -21.27
N ILE A 166 -28.57 37.30 -22.39
CA ILE A 166 -29.08 37.60 -23.73
C ILE A 166 -30.47 37.00 -23.93
N GLN A 167 -30.67 35.72 -23.58
CA GLN A 167 -31.98 35.07 -23.69
C GLN A 167 -33.06 35.76 -22.85
N VAL A 168 -32.72 36.19 -21.63
CA VAL A 168 -33.63 36.96 -20.78
C VAL A 168 -34.02 38.27 -21.46
N ARG A 169 -33.04 39.02 -22.00
CA ARG A 169 -33.32 40.27 -22.71
C ARG A 169 -34.21 40.07 -23.94
N GLU A 170 -33.93 39.06 -24.75
CA GLU A 170 -34.76 38.74 -25.92
C GLU A 170 -36.19 38.36 -25.53
N LEU A 171 -36.36 37.59 -24.44
CA LEU A 171 -37.69 37.24 -23.91
C LEU A 171 -38.43 38.46 -23.35
N GLU A 172 -37.73 39.37 -22.67
CA GLU A 172 -38.30 40.62 -22.18
C GLU A 172 -38.73 41.55 -23.32
N GLU A 173 -37.94 41.67 -24.39
CA GLU A 173 -38.28 42.45 -25.58
C GLU A 173 -39.48 41.84 -26.31
N ARG A 174 -39.51 40.51 -26.52
CA ARG A 174 -40.66 39.81 -27.09
C ARG A 174 -41.92 39.99 -26.27
N ARG A 175 -41.80 39.90 -24.94
CA ARG A 175 -42.93 40.14 -24.02
C ARG A 175 -43.44 41.57 -24.14
N ARG A 176 -42.54 42.55 -24.17
CA ARG A 176 -42.92 43.98 -24.31
C ARG A 176 -43.61 44.25 -25.65
N ALA A 177 -43.08 43.71 -26.74
CA ALA A 177 -43.69 43.84 -28.06
C ALA A 177 -45.08 43.19 -28.10
N PHE A 178 -45.23 42.00 -27.53
CA PHE A 178 -46.53 41.33 -27.41
C PHE A 178 -47.53 42.11 -26.54
N GLU A 179 -47.08 42.70 -25.43
CA GLU A 179 -47.92 43.56 -24.60
C GLU A 179 -48.36 44.84 -25.34
N GLN A 180 -47.48 45.43 -26.17
CA GLN A 180 -47.83 46.57 -27.02
C GLN A 180 -48.86 46.18 -28.08
N GLU A 181 -48.62 45.10 -28.83
CA GLU A 181 -49.55 44.59 -29.84
C GLU A 181 -50.92 44.25 -29.23
N LYS A 182 -50.93 43.60 -28.06
CA LYS A 182 -52.16 43.33 -27.30
C LYS A 182 -52.91 44.61 -26.94
N ASN A 183 -52.20 45.66 -26.51
CA ASN A 183 -52.81 46.95 -26.17
C ASN A 183 -53.35 47.67 -27.40
N GLU A 184 -52.61 47.68 -28.51
CA GLU A 184 -53.02 48.28 -29.78
C GLU A 184 -54.26 47.58 -30.34
N TRP A 185 -54.27 46.24 -30.35
CA TRP A 185 -55.43 45.43 -30.74
C TRP A 185 -56.66 45.72 -29.87
N GLY A 186 -56.46 45.86 -28.55
CA GLY A 186 -57.52 46.21 -27.61
C GLY A 186 -58.09 47.60 -27.84
N GLN A 187 -57.25 48.59 -28.17
CA GLN A 187 -57.70 49.95 -28.51
C GLN A 187 -58.45 49.99 -29.84
N GLN A 188 -57.96 49.29 -30.87
CA GLN A 188 -58.60 49.25 -32.19
C GLN A 188 -59.97 48.56 -32.16
N ASN A 189 -60.11 47.49 -31.38
CA ASN A 189 -61.35 46.71 -31.32
C ASN A 189 -62.31 47.15 -30.21
N GLY A 190 -61.92 48.13 -29.38
CA GLY A 190 -62.75 48.67 -28.30
C GLY A 190 -63.18 47.64 -27.23
N ILE A 191 -62.48 46.50 -27.16
CA ILE A 191 -62.78 45.37 -26.27
C ILE A 191 -61.45 44.88 -25.70
N THR A 192 -61.35 44.78 -24.38
CA THR A 192 -60.13 44.23 -23.76
C THR A 192 -60.04 42.72 -23.96
N LEU A 193 -58.82 42.18 -24.02
CA LEU A 193 -58.60 40.74 -24.22
C LEU A 193 -59.35 39.89 -23.19
N ASP A 194 -59.46 40.36 -21.93
CA ASP A 194 -60.20 39.67 -20.88
C ASP A 194 -61.72 39.73 -21.09
N GLU A 195 -62.25 40.83 -21.63
CA GLU A 195 -63.66 40.90 -22.06
C GLU A 195 -63.95 39.98 -23.24
N LEU A 196 -63.01 39.83 -24.17
CA LEU A 196 -63.14 38.89 -25.29
C LEU A 196 -63.12 37.44 -24.80
N ARG A 197 -62.21 37.12 -23.87
CA ARG A 197 -62.12 35.79 -23.24
C ARG A 197 -63.38 35.47 -22.45
N ARG A 198 -63.90 36.45 -21.70
CA ARG A 198 -65.17 36.34 -20.95
C ARG A 198 -66.36 36.14 -21.90
N LYS A 199 -66.46 36.93 -22.98
CA LYS A 199 -67.50 36.77 -24.01
C LYS A 199 -67.40 35.42 -24.73
N SER A 200 -66.19 34.92 -25.00
CA SER A 200 -65.98 33.61 -25.62
C SER A 200 -66.39 32.46 -24.69
N LEU A 201 -66.07 32.54 -23.40
CA LEU A 201 -66.52 31.57 -22.39
C LEU A 201 -68.06 31.62 -22.19
N GLU A 202 -68.65 32.81 -22.19
CA GLU A 202 -70.11 32.99 -22.12
C GLU A 202 -70.82 32.49 -23.39
N ALA A 203 -70.22 32.64 -24.57
CA ALA A 203 -70.76 32.10 -25.82
C ALA A 203 -70.72 30.57 -25.83
N ASN A 204 -69.61 29.97 -25.41
CA ASN A 204 -69.46 28.51 -25.30
C ASN A 204 -70.40 27.91 -24.24
N SER A 205 -70.65 28.65 -23.15
CA SER A 205 -71.64 28.25 -22.14
C SER A 205 -73.09 28.34 -22.62
N LYS A 206 -73.39 29.16 -23.64
CA LYS A 206 -74.73 29.28 -24.24
C LYS A 206 -75.00 28.24 -25.31
N GLU A 207 -73.97 27.66 -25.93
CA GLU A 207 -74.10 26.52 -26.85
C GLU A 207 -74.30 25.17 -26.13
N LEU A 208 -74.06 25.12 -24.83
CA LEU A 208 -74.16 23.93 -23.97
C LEU A 208 -75.48 23.81 -23.19
N VAL A 209 -76.50 24.61 -23.52
CA VAL A 209 -77.86 24.58 -22.92
C VAL A 209 -78.91 24.28 -23.97
#